data_AF-A0A814TC11-F1
#
_entry.id   AF-A0A814TC11-F1
#
_cell.length_a   1.000
_cell.length_b   1.000
_cell.length_c   1.000
_cell.angle_alpha   90.00
_cell.angle_beta   90.00
_cell.angle_gamma   90.00
#
_symmetry.space_group_name_H-M   'P 1'
#
loop_
_entity.id
_entity.type
_entity.pdbx_description
1 polymer ?
#
loop_
_entity_poly.entity_id
_entity_poly.type
_entity_poly.pdbx_seq_one_letter_code
_entity_poly.pdbx_strand_id
1 'polypeptide(L)' 'MGRARAYVVHLDEQNERYDYSGYDCEGYDKNDRDHQGFDRNGYNEVGYNKDSYDRQGCVRTQYYCPTR' A
#
# COMPACT_ATOMS: atom_id res chain seq x y z
N MET A 1 11.03 -46.73 14.92
CA MET A 1 10.25 -45.62 15.51
C MET A 1 11.21 -44.45 15.70
N GLY A 2 11.02 -43.24 15.22
CA GLY A 2 10.06 -42.64 14.31
C GLY A 2 10.86 -41.56 13.57
N ARG A 3 10.53 -41.34 12.29
CA ARG A 3 11.16 -40.28 11.50
C ARG A 3 10.83 -38.96 12.20
N ALA A 4 11.84 -38.30 12.77
CA ALA A 4 11.69 -36.94 13.23
C ALA A 4 11.25 -36.14 12.01
N ARG A 5 10.00 -35.69 12.04
CA ARG A 5 9.45 -34.79 11.02
C ARG A 5 10.29 -33.54 11.14
N ALA A 6 11.28 -33.40 10.26
CA ALA A 6 11.84 -32.11 9.95
C ALA A 6 10.66 -31.31 9.41
N TYR A 7 10.12 -30.45 10.26
CA TYR A 7 9.22 -29.40 9.82
C TYR A 7 10.08 -28.55 8.89
N VAL A 8 10.09 -28.90 7.61
CA VAL A 8 10.58 -28.02 6.57
C VAL A 8 9.59 -26.87 6.62
N VAL A 9 9.94 -25.88 7.43
CA VAL A 9 9.31 -24.59 7.47
C VAL A 9 9.53 -24.02 6.08
N HIS A 10 8.57 -24.29 5.19
CA HIS A 10 8.32 -23.48 4.02
C HIS A 10 7.78 -22.15 4.55
N LEU A 11 8.65 -21.35 5.16
CA LEU A 11 8.35 -19.97 5.49
C LEU A 11 8.68 -19.19 4.24
N ASP A 12 7.71 -19.16 3.33
CA ASP A 12 7.59 -18.08 2.36
C ASP A 12 7.76 -16.76 3.12
N GLU A 13 8.85 -16.04 2.83
CA GLU A 13 9.41 -14.88 3.56
C GLU A 13 8.51 -13.62 3.54
N GLN A 14 7.20 -13.77 3.33
CA GLN A 14 6.30 -12.65 3.02
C GLN A 14 5.09 -12.54 3.97
N ASN A 15 4.83 -13.55 4.80
CA ASN A 15 3.55 -13.66 5.52
C ASN A 15 3.54 -13.12 6.96
N GLU A 16 4.44 -12.19 7.30
CA GLU A 16 4.48 -11.53 8.61
C GLU A 16 4.37 -10.00 8.52
N ARG A 17 4.14 -9.45 7.33
CA ARG A 17 4.17 -7.99 7.18
C ARG A 17 2.93 -7.28 7.72
N TYR A 18 1.78 -7.94 7.81
CA TYR A 18 0.49 -7.31 8.16
C TYR A 18 0.06 -7.64 9.61
N ASP A 19 -0.31 -6.61 10.37
CA ASP A 19 -0.93 -6.68 11.69
C ASP A 19 -2.29 -7.40 11.64
N TYR A 20 -2.84 -7.76 12.80
CA TYR A 20 -4.22 -8.28 12.95
C TYR A 20 -5.28 -7.39 12.29
N SER A 21 -5.00 -6.10 12.15
CA SER A 21 -5.84 -5.13 11.47
C SER A 21 -5.77 -5.22 9.93
N GLY A 22 -4.85 -6.01 9.37
CA GLY A 22 -4.64 -6.18 7.93
C GLY A 22 -3.75 -5.13 7.27
N TYR A 23 -2.99 -4.36 8.07
CA TYR A 23 -2.10 -3.29 7.63
C TYR A 23 -0.64 -3.64 7.93
N ASP A 24 0.28 -3.25 7.06
CA ASP A 24 1.69 -3.53 7.23
C ASP A 24 2.33 -2.71 8.36
N CYS A 25 3.59 -3.00 8.70
CA CYS A 25 4.33 -2.23 9.70
C CYS A 25 4.50 -0.74 9.32
N GLU A 26 4.29 -0.37 8.06
CA GLU A 26 4.29 1.00 7.57
C GLU A 26 2.87 1.62 7.53
N GLY A 27 1.83 0.85 7.87
CA GLY A 27 0.43 1.30 7.94
C GLY A 27 -0.37 1.12 6.64
N TYR A 28 0.08 0.29 5.70
CA TYR A 28 -0.56 0.05 4.40
C TYR A 28 -1.21 -1.34 4.31
N ASP A 29 -2.44 -1.43 3.79
CA ASP A 29 -3.11 -2.70 3.55
C ASP A 29 -2.48 -3.48 2.39
N LYS A 30 -2.93 -4.72 2.16
CA LYS A 30 -2.47 -5.62 1.07
C LYS A 30 -2.53 -5.02 -0.35
N ASN A 31 -3.28 -3.95 -0.56
CA ASN A 31 -3.39 -3.18 -1.80
C ASN A 31 -2.50 -1.92 -1.80
N ASP A 32 -1.55 -1.85 -0.86
CA ASP A 32 -0.62 -0.73 -0.67
C ASP A 32 -1.31 0.60 -0.34
N ARG A 33 -2.43 0.56 0.39
CA ARG A 33 -3.20 1.77 0.78
C ARG A 33 -3.22 1.97 2.29
N ASP A 34 -3.08 3.22 2.71
CA ASP A 34 -3.18 3.60 4.11
C ASP A 34 -4.63 3.47 4.62
N HIS A 35 -4.82 3.65 5.94
CA HIS A 35 -6.13 3.68 6.56
C HIS A 35 -7.09 4.74 5.96
N GLN A 36 -6.58 5.74 5.24
CA GLN A 36 -7.35 6.79 4.61
C GLN A 36 -7.64 6.49 3.11
N GLY A 37 -7.16 5.36 2.57
CA GLY A 37 -7.36 4.93 1.19
C GLY A 37 -6.36 5.52 0.18
N PHE A 38 -5.24 6.08 0.64
CA PHE A 38 -4.16 6.61 -0.20
C PHE A 38 -3.04 5.59 -0.36
N ASP A 39 -2.52 5.46 -1.57
CA ASP A 39 -1.36 4.62 -1.85
C ASP A 39 -0.09 5.14 -1.16
N ARG A 40 1.01 4.36 -1.16
CA ARG A 40 2.31 4.76 -0.59
C ARG A 40 2.85 6.11 -1.08
N ASN A 41 2.44 6.55 -2.27
CA ASN A 41 2.82 7.85 -2.82
C ASN A 41 1.87 8.99 -2.40
N GLY A 42 0.83 8.70 -1.59
CA GLY A 42 -0.13 9.66 -1.09
C GLY A 42 -1.29 9.98 -2.04
N TYR A 43 -1.59 9.12 -3.02
CA TYR A 43 -2.72 9.32 -3.95
C TYR A 43 -3.84 8.32 -3.70
N ASN A 44 -5.09 8.75 -3.84
CA ASN A 44 -6.26 7.88 -3.73
C ASN A 44 -6.37 6.93 -4.94
N GLU A 45 -7.36 6.04 -4.92
CA GLU A 45 -7.64 5.10 -6.01
C GLU A 45 -7.85 5.77 -7.39
N VAL A 46 -8.22 7.05 -7.40
CA VAL A 46 -8.46 7.84 -8.61
C VAL A 46 -7.17 8.54 -9.07
N GLY A 47 -6.08 8.44 -8.32
CA GLY A 47 -4.78 9.03 -8.63
C GLY A 47 -4.61 10.48 -8.15
N TYR A 48 -5.42 10.95 -7.20
CA TYR A 48 -5.33 12.30 -6.61
C TYR A 48 -4.85 12.27 -5.17
N ASN A 49 -3.98 13.20 -4.79
CA ASN A 49 -3.53 13.37 -3.41
C ASN A 49 -4.60 14.02 -2.52
N LYS A 50 -4.29 14.18 -1.23
CA LYS A 50 -5.17 14.82 -0.24
C LYS A 50 -5.58 16.25 -0.63
N ASP A 51 -4.74 16.91 -1.41
CA ASP A 51 -4.94 18.27 -1.93
C ASP A 51 -5.60 18.29 -3.32
N SER A 52 -6.14 17.16 -3.79
CA SER A 52 -6.81 17.01 -5.11
C SER A 52 -5.92 17.21 -6.34
N TYR A 53 -4.61 17.06 -6.20
CA TYR A 53 -3.64 17.05 -7.30
C TYR A 53 -3.33 15.63 -7.76
N ASP A 54 -3.25 15.43 -9.08
CA ASP A 54 -2.78 14.16 -9.65
C ASP A 54 -1.25 14.00 -9.50
N ARG A 55 -0.72 12.86 -9.92
CA ARG A 55 0.73 12.56 -9.92
C ARG A 55 1.57 13.55 -10.73
N GLN A 56 0.95 14.32 -11.63
CA GLN A 56 1.59 15.38 -12.40
C GLN A 56 1.44 16.77 -11.77
N GLY A 57 0.76 16.88 -10.62
CA GLY A 57 0.50 18.18 -9.97
C GLY A 57 -0.67 18.96 -10.58
N CYS A 58 -1.58 18.30 -11.29
CA CYS A 58 -2.79 18.90 -11.86
C CYS A 58 -4.02 18.65 -11.01
N VAL A 59 -4.80 19.70 -10.76
CA VAL A 59 -6.10 19.58 -10.08
C VAL A 59 -7.17 19.01 -11.02
N ARG A 60 -8.03 18.13 -10.50
CA ARG A 60 -9.16 17.49 -11.22
C ARG A 60 -10.09 18.49 -11.92
N THR A 61 -10.05 19.76 -11.53
CA THR A 61 -10.93 20.82 -12.04
C THR A 61 -10.51 21.36 -13.42
N GLN A 62 -9.41 20.89 -14.01
CA GLN A 62 -9.04 21.16 -15.42
C GLN A 62 -8.78 22.63 -15.79
N TYR A 63 -8.78 23.58 -14.84
CA TYR A 63 -8.53 24.99 -15.14
C TYR A 63 -7.09 25.45 -14.94
N TYR A 64 -6.25 24.67 -14.26
CA TYR A 64 -4.88 25.10 -13.99
C TYR A 64 -3.95 23.91 -13.73
N CYS A 65 -3.24 23.48 -14.78
CA CYS A 65 -1.99 22.73 -14.65
C CYS A 65 -0.86 23.74 -14.87
N PRO A 66 -0.13 24.16 -13.82
CA PRO A 66 1.09 24.94 -14.01
C PRO A 66 2.22 23.99 -14.42
N THR A 67 2.24 23.54 -15.68
CA THR A 67 3.33 22.72 -16.18
C THR A 67 4.39 23.59 -16.87
N ARG A 68 5.56 23.65 -16.19
CA ARG A 68 6.89 24.18 -16.56
C ARG A 68 7.14 25.68 -16.48
#